data_AF-A0A1Q7TF92-F1
#
_entry.id   AF-A0A1Q7TF92-F1
#
_cell.length_a   1.000
_cell.length_b   1.000
_cell.length_c   1.000
_cell.angle_alpha   90.00
_cell.angle_beta   90.00
_cell.angle_gamma   90.00
#
_symmetry.space_group_name_H-M   'P 1'
#
loop_
_entity.id
_entity.type
_entity.pdbx_description
1 polymer ?
#
loop_
_entity_poly.entity_id
_entity_poly.type
_entity_poly.pdbx_seq_one_letter_code
_entity_poly.pdbx_strand_id
1 'polypeptide(L)'
;MDAVQQHLAIAVGAARDRAKELPGELERQGDSQTGKSSAVYLALITIHKRLVTVNPAPPPVTHFIPDLEQLVRGCEARLAPVKLLLEVALRVALGARDET
;
A
#
# COMPACT_ATOMS: atom_id res chain seq x y z
N MET A 1 1.29 -18.98 5.80
CA MET A 1 1.41 -17.69 5.09
C MET A 1 2.74 -17.75 4.37
N ASP A 2 2.74 -17.58 3.06
CA ASP A 2 3.97 -17.65 2.27
C ASP A 2 4.92 -16.50 2.64
N ALA A 3 6.24 -16.71 2.51
CA ALA A 3 7.25 -15.72 2.91
C ALA A 3 7.12 -14.42 2.10
N VAL A 4 6.81 -14.50 0.81
CA VAL A 4 6.63 -13.34 -0.06
C VAL A 4 5.35 -12.59 0.31
N GLN A 5 4.29 -13.34 0.64
CA GLN A 5 3.04 -12.74 1.13
C GLN A 5 3.24 -12.02 2.48
N GLN A 6 4.06 -12.56 3.39
CA GLN A 6 4.43 -11.89 4.64
C GLN A 6 5.20 -10.60 4.38
N HIS A 7 6.22 -10.63 3.51
CA HIS A 7 6.97 -9.44 3.12
C HIS A 7 6.08 -8.36 2.50
N LEU A 8 5.14 -8.77 1.64
CA LEU A 8 4.18 -7.85 1.06
C LEU A 8 3.24 -7.27 2.13
N ALA A 9 2.73 -8.09 3.05
CA ALA A 9 1.88 -7.63 4.13
C ALA A 9 2.57 -6.59 5.02
N ILE A 10 3.86 -6.79 5.31
CA ILE A 10 4.71 -5.84 6.06
C ILE A 10 4.88 -4.54 5.27
N ALA A 11 5.26 -4.61 3.99
CA ALA A 11 5.49 -3.44 3.16
C ALA A 11 4.21 -2.60 2.97
N VAL A 12 3.07 -3.24 2.70
CA VAL A 12 1.76 -2.60 2.61
C VAL A 12 1.33 -2.04 3.97
N GLY A 13 1.64 -2.72 5.08
CA GLY A 13 1.39 -2.23 6.44
C GLY A 13 2.14 -0.93 6.74
N ALA A 14 3.43 -0.86 6.39
CA ALA A 14 4.22 0.36 6.54
C ALA A 14 3.67 1.52 5.70
N ALA A 15 3.31 1.25 4.43
CA ALA A 15 2.67 2.25 3.57
C ALA A 15 1.35 2.76 4.16
N ARG A 16 0.53 1.85 4.70
CA ARG A 16 -0.75 2.17 5.36
C ARG A 16 -0.54 3.10 6.55
N ASP A 17 0.41 2.76 7.42
CA ASP A 17 0.65 3.51 8.64
C ASP A 17 1.14 4.92 8.31
N ARG A 18 2.03 5.06 7.31
CA ARG A 18 2.45 6.39 6.81
C ARG A 18 1.29 7.18 6.19
N ALA A 19 0.42 6.52 5.42
CA ALA A 19 -0.75 7.17 4.82
C ALA A 19 -1.77 7.64 5.88
N LYS A 20 -1.84 6.98 7.03
CA LYS A 20 -2.70 7.37 8.17
C LYS A 20 -2.25 8.67 8.84
N GLU A 21 -0.95 8.88 8.94
CA GLU A 21 -0.36 10.05 9.61
C GLU A 21 -0.40 11.31 8.74
N LEU A 22 -0.38 11.12 7.42
CA LEU A 22 -0.25 12.18 6.44
C LEU A 22 -1.37 13.23 6.48
N PRO A 23 -2.68 12.87 6.60
CA PRO A 23 -3.75 13.87 6.78
C PRO A 23 -3.49 14.83 7.94
N GLY A 24 -3.08 14.34 9.11
CA GLY A 24 -2.80 15.19 10.27
C GLY A 24 -1.55 16.07 10.11
N GLU A 25 -0.61 15.69 9.23
CA GLU A 25 0.51 16.55 8.83
C GLU A 25 0.08 17.62 7.81
N LEU A 26 -0.83 17.29 6.89
CA LEU A 26 -1.37 18.20 5.87
C LEU A 26 -2.32 19.23 6.47
N GLU A 27 -3.19 18.84 7.41
CA GLU A 27 -4.13 19.72 8.11
C GLU A 27 -3.39 20.78 8.93
N ARG A 28 -2.32 20.38 9.63
CA ARG A 28 -1.43 21.32 10.35
C ARG A 28 -0.75 22.33 9.45
N GLN A 29 -0.73 22.08 8.14
CA GLN A 29 -0.13 22.95 7.13
C GLN A 29 -1.18 23.67 6.28
N GLY A 30 -2.47 23.59 6.63
CA GLY A 30 -3.56 24.32 5.99
C GLY A 30 -3.96 23.80 4.61
N ASP A 31 -3.69 22.53 4.30
CA ASP A 31 -3.74 21.99 2.94
C ASP A 31 -4.96 21.05 2.75
N SER A 32 -5.64 21.18 1.60
CA SER A 32 -6.91 20.48 1.31
C SER A 32 -6.74 19.12 0.63
N GLN A 33 -5.51 18.61 0.50
CA GLN A 33 -5.23 17.28 -0.07
C GLN A 33 -5.60 16.08 0.85
N THR A 34 -6.25 16.32 1.98
CA THR A 34 -6.74 15.30 2.93
C THR A 34 -7.62 14.23 2.27
N GLY A 35 -8.37 14.56 1.23
CA GLY A 35 -9.19 13.59 0.49
C GLY A 35 -8.39 12.53 -0.25
N LYS A 36 -7.26 12.89 -0.87
CA LYS A 36 -6.41 11.95 -1.63
C LYS A 36 -5.62 11.02 -0.71
N SER A 37 -5.08 11.54 0.39
CA SER A 37 -4.38 10.73 1.41
C SER A 37 -5.34 9.74 2.08
N SER A 38 -6.58 10.14 2.36
CA SER A 38 -7.61 9.26 2.91
C SER A 38 -7.98 8.12 1.96
N ALA A 39 -8.12 8.39 0.66
CA ALA A 39 -8.40 7.35 -0.34
C ALA A 39 -7.27 6.31 -0.44
N VAL A 40 -6.01 6.78 -0.45
CA VAL A 40 -4.82 5.91 -0.45
C VAL A 40 -4.77 5.05 0.82
N TYR A 41 -5.04 5.63 1.98
CA TYR A 41 -5.09 4.91 3.25
C TYR A 41 -6.16 3.80 3.25
N LEU A 42 -7.37 4.09 2.76
CA LEU A 42 -8.46 3.09 2.68
C LEU A 42 -8.14 1.93 1.72
N ALA A 43 -7.52 2.24 0.58
CA ALA A 43 -7.05 1.22 -0.35
C ALA A 43 -5.99 0.31 0.29
N LEU A 44 -5.02 0.91 0.98
CA LEU A 44 -3.96 0.20 1.71
C LEU A 44 -4.51 -0.68 2.85
N ILE A 45 -5.52 -0.21 3.60
CA ILE A 45 -6.23 -1.05 4.58
C ILE A 45 -6.83 -2.27 3.90
N THR A 46 -7.49 -2.08 2.76
CA THR A 46 -8.19 -3.16 2.05
C THR A 46 -7.21 -4.22 1.57
N ILE A 47 -6.11 -3.80 0.96
CA ILE A 47 -5.04 -4.70 0.49
C ILE A 47 -4.41 -5.42 1.69
N HIS A 48 -4.02 -4.69 2.74
CA HIS A 48 -3.40 -5.28 3.92
C HIS A 48 -4.33 -6.30 4.59
N LYS A 49 -5.62 -5.99 4.72
CA LYS A 49 -6.62 -6.91 5.28
C LYS A 49 -6.70 -8.19 4.46
N ARG A 50 -6.77 -8.10 3.14
CA ARG A 50 -6.79 -9.28 2.26
C ARG A 50 -5.51 -10.12 2.38
N LEU A 51 -4.35 -9.49 2.57
CA LEU A 51 -3.08 -10.18 2.77
C LEU A 51 -3.01 -10.93 4.09
N VAL A 52 -3.59 -10.41 5.17
CA VAL A 52 -3.52 -11.03 6.51
C VAL A 52 -4.71 -11.94 6.85
N THR A 53 -5.79 -11.90 6.07
CA THR A 53 -6.98 -12.71 6.30
C THR A 53 -6.71 -14.17 5.95
N VAL A 54 -6.83 -15.06 6.94
CA VAL A 54 -6.56 -16.50 6.75
C VAL A 54 -7.78 -17.27 6.24
N ASN A 55 -9.00 -16.75 6.46
CA ASN A 55 -10.24 -17.34 5.98
C ASN A 55 -11.22 -16.26 5.45
N PRO A 56 -11.53 -16.24 4.14
CA PRO A 56 -10.99 -17.12 3.09
C PRO A 56 -9.48 -16.92 2.90
N ALA A 57 -8.83 -17.90 2.27
CA ALA A 57 -7.40 -17.83 2.01
C ALA A 57 -7.04 -16.55 1.20
N PRO A 58 -5.90 -15.91 1.50
CA PRO A 58 -5.40 -14.75 0.78
C PRO A 58 -5.26 -15.04 -0.72
N PRO A 59 -5.61 -14.09 -1.61
CA PRO A 59 -5.24 -14.18 -3.02
C PRO A 59 -3.73 -14.28 -3.22
N PRO A 60 -3.27 -14.82 -4.36
CA PRO A 60 -1.87 -14.79 -4.74
C PRO A 60 -1.32 -13.36 -4.76
N VAL A 61 -0.04 -13.19 -4.42
CA VAL A 61 0.65 -11.88 -4.38
C VAL A 61 0.51 -11.12 -5.71
N THR A 62 0.54 -11.83 -6.83
CA THR A 62 0.40 -11.25 -8.18
C THR A 62 -0.94 -10.55 -8.42
N HIS A 63 -1.98 -10.94 -7.68
CA HIS A 63 -3.31 -10.31 -7.77
C HIS A 63 -3.30 -8.84 -7.33
N PHE A 64 -2.37 -8.44 -6.46
CA PHE A 64 -2.29 -7.09 -5.92
C PHE A 64 -1.44 -6.13 -6.76
N ILE A 65 -0.71 -6.64 -7.77
CA ILE A 65 0.18 -5.82 -8.60
C ILE A 65 -0.56 -4.64 -9.27
N PRO A 66 -1.72 -4.84 -9.93
CA PRO A 66 -2.41 -3.73 -10.60
C PRO A 66 -2.85 -2.63 -9.63
N ASP A 67 -3.33 -3.01 -8.44
CA ASP A 67 -3.75 -2.08 -7.39
C ASP A 67 -2.55 -1.27 -6.88
N LEU A 68 -1.42 -1.94 -6.61
CA LEU A 68 -0.19 -1.28 -6.17
C LEU A 68 0.34 -0.31 -7.21
N GLU A 69 0.36 -0.68 -8.49
CA GLU A 69 0.75 0.21 -9.57
C GLU A 69 -0.15 1.44 -9.68
N GLN A 70 -1.48 1.25 -9.56
CA GLN A 70 -2.42 2.35 -9.59
C GLN A 70 -2.20 3.31 -8.41
N LEU A 71 -1.93 2.78 -7.22
CA LEU A 71 -1.62 3.59 -6.03
C LEU A 71 -0.31 4.36 -6.22
N VAL A 72 0.76 3.74 -6.75
CA VAL A 72 2.03 4.42 -7.05
C VAL A 72 1.82 5.57 -8.04
N ARG A 73 1.03 5.35 -9.10
CA ARG A 73 0.70 6.39 -10.09
C ARG A 73 -0.15 7.51 -9.50
N GLY A 74 -1.06 7.19 -8.58
CA GLY A 74 -1.93 8.18 -7.92
C GLY A 74 -1.28 8.96 -6.78
N CYS A 75 -0.13 8.49 -6.27
CA CYS A 75 0.64 9.23 -5.27
C CYS A 75 1.53 10.29 -5.95
N GLU A 76 1.10 11.54 -5.88
CA GLU A 76 1.87 12.70 -6.35
C GLU A 76 2.26 13.62 -5.19
N ALA A 77 3.25 14.49 -5.45
CA ALA A 77 3.66 15.59 -4.58
C ALA A 77 3.86 15.18 -3.11
N ARG A 78 3.00 15.65 -2.21
CA ARG A 78 3.13 15.48 -0.76
C ARG A 78 2.90 14.04 -0.28
N LEU A 79 2.39 13.17 -1.16
CA LEU A 79 2.32 11.71 -0.93
C LEU A 79 3.62 10.97 -1.27
N ALA A 80 4.70 11.67 -1.64
CA ALA A 80 6.00 11.06 -1.94
C ALA A 80 6.50 10.06 -0.88
N PRO A 81 6.35 10.30 0.44
CA PRO A 81 6.75 9.32 1.45
C PRO A 81 5.96 8.00 1.36
N VAL A 82 4.66 8.06 1.02
CA VAL A 82 3.83 6.87 0.84
C VAL A 82 4.15 6.18 -0.49
N LYS A 83 4.42 6.96 -1.54
CA LYS A 83 4.85 6.44 -2.85
C LYS A 83 6.09 5.55 -2.74
N LEU A 84 7.11 5.98 -2.02
CA LEU A 84 8.33 5.20 -1.82
C LEU A 84 8.03 3.83 -1.18
N LEU A 85 7.13 3.80 -0.18
CA LEU A 85 6.73 2.56 0.48
C LEU A 85 5.89 1.65 -0.44
N LEU A 86 5.02 2.25 -1.27
CA LEU A 86 4.25 1.53 -2.29
C LEU A 86 5.15 0.93 -3.38
N GLU A 87 6.20 1.63 -3.79
CA GLU A 87 7.19 1.14 -4.76
C GLU A 87 7.98 -0.06 -4.19
N VAL A 88 8.31 -0.04 -2.90
CA VAL A 88 8.91 -1.20 -2.21
C VAL A 88 7.93 -2.38 -2.19
N ALA A 89 6.66 -2.15 -1.83
CA ALA A 89 5.63 -3.19 -1.87
C ALA A 89 5.44 -3.77 -3.28
N LEU A 90 5.43 -2.92 -4.31
CA LEU A 90 5.33 -3.32 -5.70
C LEU A 90 6.53 -4.17 -6.13
N ARG A 91 7.75 -3.81 -5.72
CA ARG A 91 8.95 -4.60 -6.00
C ARG A 91 8.89 -6.00 -5.39
N VAL A 92 8.40 -6.13 -4.16
CA VAL A 92 8.18 -7.44 -3.53
C VAL A 92 7.16 -8.26 -4.32
N ALA A 93 6.07 -7.63 -4.76
CA ALA A 93 5.03 -8.32 -5.53
C ALA A 93 5.50 -8.75 -6.93
N LEU A 94 6.35 -7.93 -7.58
CA LEU A 94 6.94 -8.25 -8.87
C LEU A 94 8.00 -9.36 -8.78
N GLY A 95 8.81 -9.37 -7.71
CA GLY A 95 9.76 -10.47 -7.46
C GLY A 95 9.06 -11.82 -7.37
N ALA A 96 7.89 -11.87 -6.73
CA ALA A 96 7.05 -13.06 -6.66
C ALA A 96 6.65 -13.61 -8.04
N ARG A 97 6.48 -12.73 -9.03
CA ARG A 97 6.03 -13.10 -10.39
C ARG A 97 7.15 -13.75 -11.21
N ASP A 98 8.40 -13.41 -10.94
CA ASP A 98 9.57 -13.97 -11.62
C ASP A 98 9.94 -15.37 -11.08
N GLU A 99 9.51 -15.68 -9.85
CA GLU A 99 9.75 -16.97 -9.19
C GLU A 99 8.65 -18.01 -9.46
N THR A 100 7.57 -17.65 -10.19
CA THR A 100 6.45 -18.55 -10.56
C THR A 100 6.54 -19.03 -12.00
#